data_AF-A0A7S2VPM2-F1
#
_entry.id   AF-A0A7S2VPM2-F1
#
_cell.length_a   1.000
_cell.length_b   1.000
_cell.length_c   1.000
_cell.angle_alpha   90.00
_cell.angle_beta   90.00
_cell.angle_gamma   90.00
#
_symmetry.space_group_name_H-M   'P 1'
#
loop_
_entity.id
_entity.type
_entity.pdbx_description
1 polymer ?
#
loop_
_entity_poly.entity_id
_entity_poly.type
_entity_poly.pdbx_seq_one_letter_code
_entity_poly.pdbx_strand_id
1 'polypeptide(L)'
;TTYASFQSTIIELYAEGTRGLTVDSTGGTLHGAWSSDGTVTTSDRRLKRNIEPLFQTIAQQASQRGGPPPHAEGGPARQQDQPVGWLLRELRPVSFNMKHGPESKHLKFGFIAQELETVFPNLVRTVGPDATKAVASQDLIAVLTLALQTLHKEFDETRRELEEQRRRVARLEQAVFAQRDVHV
;
A
#
# COMPACT_ATOMS: atom_id res chain seq x y z
N THR A 1 -33.93 -24.77 -2.78
CA THR A 1 -34.76 -24.30 -1.65
C THR A 1 -34.08 -23.17 -0.93
N THR A 2 -34.81 -22.10 -0.64
CA THR A 2 -34.32 -20.93 0.11
C THR A 2 -34.84 -21.02 1.54
N TYR A 3 -33.98 -20.86 2.54
CA TYR A 3 -34.37 -20.93 3.95
C TYR A 3 -33.40 -20.15 4.84
N ALA A 4 -33.85 -19.80 6.04
CA ALA A 4 -33.02 -19.23 7.09
C ALA A 4 -32.91 -20.22 8.25
N SER A 5 -31.70 -20.43 8.76
CA SER A 5 -31.42 -21.18 9.99
C SER A 5 -31.15 -20.20 11.12
N PHE A 6 -31.88 -20.36 12.23
CA PHE A 6 -31.74 -19.54 13.42
C PHE A 6 -31.23 -20.42 14.55
N GLN A 7 -30.02 -20.12 15.01
CA GLN A 7 -29.41 -20.72 16.20
C GLN A 7 -29.25 -19.63 17.26
N SER A 8 -28.95 -20.02 18.52
CA SER A 8 -28.92 -19.08 19.65
C SER A 8 -28.01 -17.87 19.45
N THR A 9 -26.95 -17.98 18.65
CA THR A 9 -25.96 -16.92 18.42
C THR A 9 -25.66 -16.64 16.95
N ILE A 10 -26.29 -17.37 16.02
CA ILE A 10 -25.96 -17.33 14.59
C ILE A 10 -27.25 -17.38 13.76
N ILE A 11 -27.32 -16.52 12.76
CA ILE A 11 -28.34 -16.55 11.70
C ILE A 11 -27.64 -16.87 10.38
N GLU A 12 -28.13 -17.88 9.66
CA GLU A 12 -27.60 -18.27 8.35
C GLU A 12 -28.71 -18.24 7.30
N LEU A 13 -28.47 -17.57 6.18
CA LEU A 13 -29.39 -17.49 5.04
C LEU A 13 -28.86 -18.34 3.90
N TYR A 14 -29.70 -19.25 3.40
CA TYR A 14 -29.40 -20.17 2.32
C TYR A 14 -30.32 -19.93 1.12
N ALA A 15 -29.75 -19.94 -0.08
CA ALA A 15 -30.47 -19.95 -1.35
C ALA A 15 -29.94 -21.11 -2.20
N GLU A 16 -30.84 -21.98 -2.65
CA GLU A 16 -30.49 -23.16 -3.46
C GLU A 16 -29.39 -24.05 -2.85
N GLY A 17 -29.37 -24.16 -1.51
CA GLY A 17 -28.36 -24.93 -0.79
C GLY A 17 -27.02 -24.20 -0.62
N THR A 18 -26.85 -23.01 -1.20
CA THR A 18 -25.67 -22.17 -1.01
C THR A 18 -25.91 -21.18 0.13
N ARG A 19 -24.94 -21.05 1.03
CA ARG A 19 -24.97 -20.05 2.11
C ARG A 19 -24.69 -18.67 1.51
N GLY A 20 -25.59 -17.71 1.73
CA GLY A 20 -25.48 -16.34 1.21
C GLY A 20 -25.04 -15.32 2.26
N LEU A 21 -25.55 -15.42 3.50
CA LEU A 21 -25.21 -14.50 4.60
C LEU A 21 -25.15 -15.27 5.92
N THR A 22 -24.13 -14.99 6.72
CA THR A 22 -24.04 -15.40 8.13
C THR A 22 -23.98 -14.15 9.00
N VAL A 23 -24.78 -14.09 10.06
CA VAL A 23 -24.77 -13.02 11.06
C VAL A 23 -24.55 -13.63 12.44
N ASP A 24 -23.66 -13.04 13.22
CA ASP A 24 -23.41 -13.38 14.62
C ASP A 24 -23.43 -12.12 15.50
N SER A 25 -23.15 -12.27 16.81
CA SER A 25 -23.15 -11.14 17.75
C SER A 25 -22.07 -10.08 17.49
N THR A 26 -21.08 -10.40 16.65
CA THR A 26 -19.91 -9.56 16.36
C THR A 26 -19.95 -8.95 14.96
N GLY A 27 -20.82 -9.44 14.07
CA GLY A 27 -20.99 -8.89 12.74
C GLY A 27 -21.65 -9.88 11.77
N GLY A 28 -21.25 -9.83 10.50
CA GLY A 28 -21.73 -10.76 9.50
C GLY A 28 -20.75 -10.98 8.35
N THR A 29 -20.83 -12.16 7.74
CA THR A 29 -20.07 -12.57 6.55
C THR A 29 -21.01 -12.73 5.37
N LEU A 30 -20.76 -11.97 4.31
CA LEU A 30 -21.42 -12.13 3.02
C LEU A 30 -20.68 -13.20 2.20
N HIS A 31 -21.39 -14.23 1.76
CA HIS A 31 -20.83 -15.36 1.02
C HIS A 31 -21.16 -15.23 -0.47
N GLY A 32 -20.20 -15.50 -1.34
CA GLY A 32 -20.35 -15.39 -2.79
C GLY A 32 -20.16 -13.96 -3.31
N ALA A 33 -20.70 -13.67 -4.49
CA ALA A 33 -20.61 -12.35 -5.11
C ALA A 33 -21.79 -11.49 -4.68
N TRP A 34 -21.49 -10.37 -4.02
CA TRP A 34 -22.47 -9.37 -3.60
C TRP A 34 -22.20 -8.06 -4.34
N SER A 35 -23.22 -7.52 -5.01
CA SER A 35 -23.18 -6.18 -5.57
C SER A 35 -23.67 -5.18 -4.53
N SER A 36 -22.93 -4.09 -4.36
CA SER A 36 -23.36 -2.93 -3.58
C SER A 36 -23.21 -1.70 -4.46
N ASP A 37 -24.23 -0.85 -4.48
CA ASP A 37 -24.21 0.40 -5.27
C ASP A 37 -23.20 1.42 -4.74
N GLY A 38 -22.75 1.28 -3.48
CA GLY A 38 -21.72 2.13 -2.89
C GLY A 38 -21.15 1.55 -1.61
N THR A 39 -19.82 1.56 -1.48
CA THR A 39 -19.13 1.25 -0.22
C THR A 39 -18.74 2.53 0.48
N VAL A 40 -19.37 2.84 1.62
CA VAL A 40 -18.98 3.95 2.50
C VAL A 40 -18.34 3.35 3.74
N THR A 41 -17.06 3.66 3.99
CA THR A 41 -16.36 3.27 5.22
C THR A 41 -16.34 4.40 6.23
N THR A 42 -16.70 4.10 7.48
CA THR A 42 -16.70 5.08 8.58
C THR A 42 -15.27 5.53 8.89
N SER A 43 -15.02 6.84 8.79
CA SER A 43 -13.67 7.43 8.91
C SER A 43 -13.63 8.70 9.79
N ASP A 44 -14.51 8.79 10.79
CA ASP A 44 -14.65 9.97 11.68
C ASP A 44 -13.45 10.12 12.63
N ARG A 45 -12.90 11.34 12.75
CA ARG A 45 -11.78 11.67 13.67
C ARG A 45 -12.13 11.39 15.13
N ARG A 46 -13.37 11.63 15.56
CA ARG A 46 -13.80 11.43 16.96
C ARG A 46 -13.78 9.97 17.39
N LEU A 47 -13.80 9.05 16.43
CA LEU A 47 -13.72 7.61 16.65
C LEU A 47 -12.29 7.07 16.55
N LYS A 48 -11.31 7.92 16.21
CA LYS A 48 -9.91 7.55 16.02
C LYS A 48 -9.05 8.08 17.17
N ARG A 49 -8.04 7.30 17.55
CA ARG A 49 -7.00 7.66 18.53
C ARG A 49 -5.62 7.43 17.93
N ASN A 50 -4.58 8.03 18.53
CA ASN A 50 -3.18 7.89 18.11
C ASN A 50 -2.97 8.26 16.62
N ILE A 51 -3.49 9.41 16.21
CA ILE A 51 -3.38 9.89 14.82
C ILE A 51 -1.99 10.52 14.64
N GLU A 52 -1.13 9.83 13.91
CA GLU A 52 0.24 10.26 13.59
C GLU A 52 0.52 10.16 12.08
N PRO A 53 1.58 10.83 11.58
CA PRO A 53 1.98 10.69 10.18
C PRO A 53 2.38 9.24 9.87
N LEU A 54 1.80 8.66 8.81
CA LEU A 54 1.97 7.25 8.46
C LEU A 54 3.44 6.82 8.28
N PHE A 55 4.32 7.71 7.80
CA PHE A 55 5.75 7.40 7.66
C PHE A 55 6.43 7.10 9.01
N GLN A 56 5.96 7.71 10.11
CA GLN A 56 6.51 7.48 11.44
C GLN A 56 6.17 6.07 11.92
N THR A 57 4.91 5.67 11.77
CA THR A 57 4.45 4.32 12.11
C THR A 57 5.20 3.26 11.31
N ILE A 58 5.38 3.49 9.99
CA ILE A 58 6.11 2.55 9.12
C ILE A 58 7.59 2.44 9.53
N ALA A 59 8.25 3.56 9.81
CA ALA A 59 9.65 3.57 10.23
C ALA A 59 9.87 2.85 11.56
N GLN A 60 8.97 3.05 12.53
CA GLN A 60 9.01 2.34 13.81
C GLN A 60 8.85 0.83 13.61
N GLN A 61 7.91 0.40 12.75
CA GLN A 61 7.68 -1.02 12.47
C GLN A 61 8.85 -1.70 11.75
N ALA A 62 9.50 -1.01 10.81
CA ALA A 62 10.68 -1.53 10.12
C ALA A 62 11.84 -1.75 11.10
N SER A 63 12.04 -0.81 12.03
CA SER A 63 13.09 -0.86 13.05
C SER A 63 12.91 -2.03 14.03
N GLN A 64 11.66 -2.36 14.37
CA GLN A 64 11.35 -3.49 15.27
C GLN A 64 11.52 -4.86 14.61
N ARG A 65 11.46 -4.93 13.27
CA ARG A 65 11.51 -6.19 12.50
C ARG A 65 12.93 -6.64 12.15
N GLY A 66 13.96 -5.90 12.56
CA GLY A 66 15.35 -6.18 12.16
C GLY A 66 15.57 -6.09 10.65
N GLY A 67 14.65 -5.43 9.93
CA GLY A 67 14.85 -5.11 8.51
C GLY A 67 16.04 -4.16 8.37
N PRO A 68 16.63 -4.06 7.15
CA PRO A 68 17.73 -3.14 6.94
C PRO A 68 17.30 -1.75 7.44
N PRO A 69 18.09 -1.08 8.30
CA PRO A 69 17.84 0.32 8.56
C PRO A 69 17.82 1.04 7.21
N PRO A 70 17.11 2.17 7.07
CA PRO A 70 16.99 2.91 5.80
C PRO A 70 18.34 3.32 5.14
N HIS A 71 19.49 2.97 5.72
CA HIS A 71 20.84 3.32 5.27
C HIS A 71 21.86 2.17 5.36
N ALA A 72 21.49 0.92 5.09
CA ALA A 72 22.45 -0.20 5.09
C ALA A 72 23.05 -0.54 3.71
N GLU A 73 23.53 0.44 2.93
CA GLU A 73 24.52 0.20 1.85
C GLU A 73 25.50 1.40 1.69
N GLY A 74 26.64 1.33 2.39
CA GLY A 74 27.99 1.65 1.87
C GLY A 74 28.36 2.94 1.12
N GLY A 75 27.55 4.01 1.12
CA GLY A 75 27.88 5.29 0.47
C GLY A 75 27.86 6.50 1.42
N PRO A 76 28.58 7.61 1.13
CA PRO A 76 28.57 8.79 1.99
C PRO A 76 27.14 9.33 2.09
N ALA A 77 26.68 9.47 3.33
CA ALA A 77 25.30 9.76 3.70
C ALA A 77 24.70 10.94 2.93
N ARG A 78 23.80 10.65 1.98
CA ARG A 78 22.74 11.59 1.64
C ARG A 78 21.71 11.52 2.75
N GLN A 79 21.71 12.54 3.61
CA GLN A 79 20.73 12.76 4.67
C GLN A 79 19.34 12.99 4.06
N GLN A 80 18.64 11.98 3.54
CA GLN A 80 17.17 12.03 3.30
C GLN A 80 16.50 10.78 2.71
N ASP A 81 17.05 9.57 2.82
CA ASP A 81 16.28 8.41 2.34
C ASP A 81 15.06 8.16 3.23
N GLN A 82 13.91 8.59 2.72
CA GLN A 82 12.62 8.45 3.37
C GLN A 82 12.31 6.94 3.55
N PRO A 83 11.74 6.54 4.69
CA PRO A 83 11.56 5.14 5.08
C PRO A 83 10.53 4.37 4.24
N VAL A 84 10.14 4.87 3.08
CA VAL A 84 9.06 4.32 2.24
C VAL A 84 9.58 3.80 0.89
N GLY A 85 10.76 4.23 0.44
CA GLY A 85 11.34 3.78 -0.83
C GLY A 85 11.63 2.27 -0.87
N TRP A 86 12.09 1.70 0.25
CA TRP A 86 12.28 0.25 0.36
C TRP A 86 10.96 -0.52 0.26
N LEU A 87 9.86 0.03 0.79
CA LEU A 87 8.55 -0.62 0.80
C LEU A 87 8.02 -0.78 -0.63
N LEU A 88 8.16 0.25 -1.48
CA LEU A 88 7.74 0.16 -2.89
C LEU A 88 8.50 -0.91 -3.67
N ARG A 89 9.79 -1.12 -3.36
CA ARG A 89 10.62 -2.14 -4.03
C ARG A 89 10.19 -3.56 -3.69
N GLU A 90 9.62 -3.75 -2.50
CA GLU A 90 9.22 -5.05 -2.00
C GLU A 90 7.76 -5.39 -2.37
N LEU A 91 6.92 -4.39 -2.68
CA LEU A 91 5.57 -4.62 -3.16
C LEU A 91 5.56 -5.21 -4.58
N ARG A 92 5.04 -6.44 -4.71
CA ARG A 92 4.93 -7.17 -5.98
C ARG A 92 3.47 -7.29 -6.42
N PRO A 93 2.96 -6.37 -7.26
CA PRO A 93 1.62 -6.52 -7.82
C PRO A 93 1.60 -7.68 -8.83
N VAL A 94 0.53 -8.47 -8.80
CA VAL A 94 0.34 -9.63 -9.69
C VAL A 94 -1.02 -9.57 -10.37
N SER A 95 -1.15 -10.24 -11.51
CA SER A 95 -2.43 -10.57 -12.11
C SER A 95 -2.80 -12.03 -11.81
N PHE A 96 -4.08 -12.30 -11.61
CA PHE A 96 -4.55 -13.65 -11.29
C PHE A 96 -6.01 -13.86 -11.70
N ASN A 97 -6.40 -15.13 -11.80
CA ASN A 97 -7.79 -15.57 -11.89
C ASN A 97 -8.13 -16.36 -10.64
N MET A 98 -9.37 -16.23 -10.16
CA MET A 98 -9.85 -17.06 -9.06
C MET A 98 -10.02 -18.51 -9.52
N LYS A 99 -9.64 -19.48 -8.68
CA LYS A 99 -9.79 -20.91 -9.01
C LYS A 99 -11.26 -21.33 -9.12
N HIS A 100 -12.12 -20.72 -8.32
CA HIS A 100 -13.54 -21.03 -8.22
C HIS A 100 -14.38 -19.75 -8.14
N GLY A 101 -15.68 -19.89 -8.33
CA GLY A 101 -16.63 -18.79 -8.25
C GLY A 101 -16.84 -18.03 -9.58
N PRO A 102 -17.83 -17.13 -9.62
CA PRO A 102 -18.18 -16.36 -10.81
C PRO A 102 -17.05 -15.44 -11.28
N GLU A 103 -16.10 -15.14 -10.39
CA GLU A 103 -14.94 -14.30 -10.67
C GLU A 103 -13.78 -15.04 -11.37
N SER A 104 -13.86 -16.37 -11.51
CA SER A 104 -12.81 -17.18 -12.16
C SER A 104 -12.57 -16.79 -13.62
N LYS A 105 -13.61 -16.29 -14.29
CA LYS A 105 -13.57 -15.88 -15.71
C LYS A 105 -12.94 -14.50 -15.94
N HIS A 106 -12.71 -13.72 -14.88
CA HIS A 106 -12.22 -12.36 -14.99
C HIS A 106 -10.79 -12.26 -14.46
N LEU A 107 -9.91 -11.67 -15.28
CA LEU A 107 -8.56 -11.34 -14.86
C LEU A 107 -8.65 -10.24 -13.79
N LYS A 108 -7.99 -10.46 -12.66
CA LYS A 108 -7.88 -9.51 -11.55
C LYS A 108 -6.44 -9.07 -11.36
N PHE A 109 -6.27 -7.90 -10.78
CA PHE A 109 -4.97 -7.36 -10.36
C PHE A 109 -4.99 -7.15 -8.85
N GLY A 110 -3.89 -7.47 -8.18
CA GLY A 110 -3.78 -7.33 -6.74
C GLY A 110 -2.45 -7.86 -6.22
N PHE A 111 -2.49 -8.43 -5.02
CA PHE A 111 -1.31 -8.89 -4.30
C PHE A 111 -1.54 -10.26 -3.70
N ILE A 112 -0.47 -11.03 -3.54
CA ILE A 112 -0.48 -12.27 -2.78
C ILE A 112 -0.39 -11.91 -1.31
N ALA A 113 -1.42 -12.25 -0.53
CA ALA A 113 -1.50 -11.85 0.88
C ALA A 113 -0.33 -12.40 1.71
N GLN A 114 0.15 -13.60 1.43
CA GLN A 114 1.27 -14.24 2.14
C GLN A 114 2.61 -13.51 1.89
N GLU A 115 2.85 -13.07 0.66
CA GLU A 115 4.03 -12.27 0.34
C GLU A 115 3.94 -10.91 1.03
N LEU A 116 2.78 -10.26 0.94
CA LEU A 116 2.55 -8.96 1.56
C LEU A 116 2.66 -9.01 3.08
N GLU A 117 2.25 -10.10 3.72
CA GLU A 117 2.32 -10.26 5.17
C GLU A 117 3.76 -10.31 5.70
N THR A 118 4.66 -10.91 4.93
CA THR A 118 6.09 -10.99 5.27
C THR A 118 6.67 -9.58 5.37
N VAL A 119 6.32 -8.73 4.41
CA VAL A 119 6.81 -7.35 4.28
C VAL A 119 6.07 -6.39 5.21
N PHE A 120 4.73 -6.47 5.21
CA PHE A 120 3.83 -5.53 5.85
C PHE A 120 2.55 -6.25 6.38
N PRO A 121 2.62 -6.88 7.56
CA PRO A 121 1.57 -7.74 8.11
C PRO A 121 0.29 -6.97 8.42
N ASN A 122 0.41 -5.67 8.72
CA ASN A 122 -0.73 -4.83 9.06
C ASN A 122 -1.66 -4.58 7.87
N LEU A 123 -1.21 -4.84 6.64
CA LEU A 123 -2.03 -4.81 5.43
C LEU A 123 -2.74 -6.13 5.17
N VAL A 124 -2.50 -7.16 5.97
CA VAL A 124 -3.08 -8.49 5.80
C VAL A 124 -3.96 -8.81 6.99
N ARG A 125 -5.20 -9.20 6.70
CA ARG A 125 -6.19 -9.57 7.70
C ARG A 125 -6.58 -11.02 7.48
N THR A 126 -6.79 -11.72 8.58
CA THR A 126 -7.35 -13.07 8.55
C THR A 126 -8.86 -12.95 8.64
N VAL A 127 -9.57 -13.52 7.66
CA VAL A 127 -11.03 -13.45 7.54
C VAL A 127 -11.65 -14.84 7.48
N GLY A 128 -12.84 -14.95 8.08
CA GLY A 128 -13.65 -16.16 8.06
C GLY A 128 -13.12 -17.29 8.96
N PRO A 129 -13.89 -18.38 9.08
CA PRO A 129 -13.55 -19.53 9.92
C PRO A 129 -12.32 -20.30 9.42
N ASP A 130 -12.05 -20.24 8.10
CA ASP A 130 -10.94 -20.94 7.46
C ASP A 130 -9.61 -20.18 7.56
N ALA A 131 -9.57 -19.08 8.33
CA ALA A 131 -8.41 -18.23 8.49
C ALA A 131 -7.80 -17.75 7.14
N THR A 132 -8.66 -17.39 6.19
CA THR A 132 -8.22 -16.93 4.87
C THR A 132 -7.51 -15.60 4.98
N LYS A 133 -6.34 -15.45 4.34
CA LYS A 133 -5.60 -14.19 4.32
C LYS A 133 -6.18 -13.27 3.24
N ALA A 134 -6.55 -12.06 3.63
CA ALA A 134 -7.10 -11.03 2.78
C ALA A 134 -6.27 -9.74 2.89
N VAL A 135 -6.13 -9.02 1.79
CA VAL A 135 -5.43 -7.74 1.76
C VAL A 135 -6.39 -6.62 2.11
N ALA A 136 -6.00 -5.74 3.03
CA ALA A 136 -6.72 -4.53 3.38
C ALA A 136 -6.50 -3.46 2.30
N SER A 137 -7.22 -3.58 1.18
CA SER A 137 -7.04 -2.72 0.00
C SER A 137 -7.17 -1.22 0.31
N GLN A 138 -8.05 -0.84 1.25
CA GLN A 138 -8.21 0.56 1.65
C GLN A 138 -6.96 1.09 2.38
N ASP A 139 -6.36 0.29 3.26
CA ASP A 139 -5.14 0.65 3.99
C ASP A 139 -3.96 0.71 3.01
N LEU A 140 -3.93 -0.19 2.02
CA LEU A 140 -2.92 -0.20 0.95
C LEU A 140 -2.94 1.09 0.13
N ILE A 141 -4.12 1.64 -0.18
CA ILE A 141 -4.23 2.92 -0.89
C ILE A 141 -3.58 4.05 -0.09
N ALA A 142 -3.74 4.08 1.24
CA ALA A 142 -3.10 5.10 2.08
C ALA A 142 -1.57 4.98 2.05
N VAL A 143 -1.04 3.75 2.09
CA VAL A 143 0.41 3.48 1.96
C VAL A 143 0.94 3.89 0.60
N LEU A 144 0.25 3.52 -0.49
CA LEU A 144 0.64 3.92 -1.85
C LEU A 144 0.59 5.44 -2.04
N THR A 145 -0.39 6.12 -1.43
CA THR A 145 -0.49 7.59 -1.46
C THR A 145 0.74 8.24 -0.80
N LEU A 146 1.14 7.75 0.38
CA LEU A 146 2.35 8.24 1.05
C LEU A 146 3.60 8.00 0.20
N ALA A 147 3.70 6.82 -0.40
CA ALA A 147 4.83 6.46 -1.24
C ALA A 147 4.93 7.35 -2.49
N LEU A 148 3.78 7.65 -3.14
CA LEU A 148 3.71 8.55 -4.27
C LEU A 148 4.05 10.00 -3.89
N GLN A 149 3.60 10.47 -2.72
CA GLN A 149 3.97 11.79 -2.19
C GLN A 149 5.47 11.91 -1.96
N THR A 150 6.08 10.83 -1.46
CA THR A 150 7.53 10.76 -1.23
C THR A 150 8.30 10.80 -2.55
N LEU A 151 7.89 9.98 -3.53
CA LEU A 151 8.48 9.95 -4.86
C LEU A 151 8.35 11.31 -5.58
N HIS A 152 7.20 11.97 -5.44
CA HIS A 152 6.98 13.29 -6.03
C HIS A 152 7.93 14.34 -5.43
N LYS A 153 8.17 14.29 -4.12
CA LYS A 153 9.12 15.17 -3.44
C LYS A 153 10.55 14.93 -3.93
N GLU A 154 10.99 13.68 -4.00
CA GLU A 154 12.33 13.31 -4.50
C GLU A 154 12.52 13.74 -5.97
N PHE A 155 11.48 13.58 -6.79
CA PHE A 155 11.49 14.02 -8.19
C PHE A 155 11.68 15.54 -8.31
N ASP A 156 10.96 16.31 -7.50
CA ASP A 156 11.07 17.78 -7.49
C ASP A 156 12.44 18.26 -7.00
N GLU A 157 13.01 17.60 -5.98
CA GLU A 157 14.36 17.88 -5.48
C GLU A 157 15.42 17.58 -6.55
N THR A 158 15.34 16.40 -7.17
CA THR A 158 16.24 15.99 -8.25
C THR A 158 16.17 16.97 -9.43
N ARG A 159 14.97 17.44 -9.78
CA ARG A 159 14.78 18.44 -10.83
C ARG A 159 15.46 19.76 -10.50
N ARG A 160 15.35 20.24 -9.26
CA ARG A 160 16.03 21.47 -8.81
C ARG A 160 17.54 21.33 -8.88
N GLU A 161 18.09 20.20 -8.41
CA GLU A 161 19.53 19.92 -8.50
C GLU A 161 20.02 19.93 -9.95
N LEU A 162 19.24 19.32 -10.87
CA LEU A 162 19.57 19.31 -12.30
C LEU A 162 19.59 20.73 -12.89
N GLU A 163 18.62 21.57 -12.52
CA GLU A 163 18.56 22.96 -12.96
C GLU A 163 19.75 23.78 -12.42
N GLU A 164 20.15 23.57 -11.17
CA GLU A 164 21.34 24.20 -10.58
C GLU A 164 22.63 23.73 -11.27
N GLN A 165 22.77 22.44 -11.53
CA GLN A 165 23.91 21.88 -12.24
C GLN A 165 24.01 22.46 -13.66
N ARG A 166 22.90 22.55 -14.39
CA ARG A 166 22.86 23.19 -15.72
C ARG A 166 23.31 24.65 -15.66
N ARG A 167 22.86 25.41 -14.65
CA ARG A 167 23.31 26.80 -14.44
C ARG A 167 24.80 26.89 -14.08
N ARG A 168 25.34 25.92 -13.34
CA ARG A 168 26.79 25.86 -13.04
C ARG A 168 27.60 25.58 -14.29
N VAL A 169 27.18 24.63 -15.11
CA VAL A 169 27.83 24.31 -16.39
C VAL A 169 27.84 25.53 -17.31
N ALA A 170 26.70 26.19 -17.50
CA ALA A 170 26.61 27.39 -18.34
C ALA A 170 27.53 28.55 -17.87
N ARG A 171 27.63 28.76 -16.54
CA ARG A 171 28.56 29.76 -15.99
C ARG A 171 30.02 29.40 -16.21
N LEU A 172 30.38 28.13 -16.06
CA LEU A 172 31.74 27.65 -16.32
C LEU A 172 32.11 27.78 -17.80
N GLU A 173 31.20 27.41 -18.70
CA GLU A 173 31.36 27.59 -20.14
C GLU A 173 31.62 29.07 -20.47
N GLN A 174 30.79 29.99 -19.97
CA GLN A 174 30.98 31.43 -20.16
C GLN A 174 32.33 31.94 -19.64
N ALA A 175 32.78 31.49 -18.46
CA ALA A 175 34.07 31.87 -17.91
C ALA A 175 35.24 31.37 -18.76
N VAL A 176 35.15 30.13 -19.28
CA VAL A 176 36.17 29.55 -20.17
C VAL A 176 36.25 30.31 -21.49
N PHE A 177 35.10 30.68 -22.09
CA PHE A 177 35.09 31.50 -23.31
C PHE A 177 35.69 32.88 -23.09
N ALA A 178 35.31 33.58 -22.01
CA ALA A 178 35.86 34.90 -21.69
C ALA A 178 37.38 34.88 -21.45
N GLN A 179 37.92 33.80 -20.89
CA GLN A 179 39.36 33.67 -20.64
C GLN A 179 40.17 33.41 -21.93
N ARG A 180 39.53 32.83 -22.94
CA ARG A 180 40.11 32.52 -24.26
C ARG A 180 40.27 33.76 -25.13
N ASP A 181 39.32 34.68 -25.07
CA ASP A 181 39.35 35.94 -25.84
C ASP A 181 40.38 36.96 -25.32
N VAL A 182 40.89 36.80 -24.09
CA VAL A 182 41.91 37.68 -23.50
C VAL A 182 43.34 37.28 -23.92
N HIS A 183 43.54 36.12 -24.53
CA HIS A 183 44.85 35.58 -24.92
C HIS A 183 45.11 35.57 -26.45
N VAL A 184 44.33 36.35 -27.22
CA VAL A 184 44.54 36.61 -28.66
C VAL A 184 44.83 38.08 -28.86
#